data_AF-A0A1Z9C4C3-F1
#
_entry.id   AF-A0A1Z9C4C3-F1
#
_cell.length_a   1.000
_cell.length_b   1.000
_cell.length_c   1.000
_cell.angle_alpha   90.00
_cell.angle_beta   90.00
_cell.angle_gamma   90.00
#
_symmetry.space_group_name_H-M   'P 1'
#
loop_
_entity.id
_entity.type
_entity.pdbx_description
1 polymer ?
#
loop_
_entity_poly.entity_id
_entity_poly.type
_entity_poly.pdbx_seq_one_letter_code
_entity_poly.pdbx_strand_id
1 'polypeptide(L)'
;MNSIIDANCWNRRGTGLLTANLYMGNHRTTNMSPWTVMMTMILFLTPIICSIFSLHDKDSRVKYGSWLKTIHKQRYYLHAMGYIIIIGWKNLTDGLNEPIKERVGHWTDSIHGLEGNIVHWIQSTFENDALTSFLNFHYLFVYLFLIYVTTVYFAYTSDRDMTDKVTLNYLLIYAIAVPYYLFFNVEVTSSWIPGMDALLYHDGWYSTFYATHDPLDNAVPSLHV
;
A
#
# COMPACT_ATOMS: atom_id res chain seq x y z
N MET A 1 29.29 10.53 24.48
CA MET A 1 29.02 9.77 23.24
C MET A 1 27.92 8.79 23.62
N ASN A 2 26.67 9.29 23.62
CA ASN A 2 25.53 8.60 24.20
C ASN A 2 24.65 8.07 23.07
N SER A 3 24.38 6.77 23.14
CA SER A 3 23.38 6.03 22.39
C SER A 3 22.00 6.68 22.58
N ILE A 4 21.43 7.22 21.51
CA ILE A 4 20.05 7.71 21.47
C ILE A 4 19.26 6.74 20.61
N ILE A 5 18.91 5.57 21.13
CA ILE A 5 17.67 4.84 20.79
C ILE A 5 17.27 4.09 22.06
N ASP A 6 16.54 4.79 22.92
CA ASP A 6 15.99 4.24 24.16
C ASP A 6 14.65 3.56 23.81
N ALA A 7 14.51 2.26 24.13
CA ALA A 7 13.37 1.39 23.82
C ALA A 7 12.03 1.82 24.47
N ASN A 8 11.99 3.01 25.07
CA ASN A 8 10.87 3.60 25.80
C ASN A 8 10.00 4.55 24.96
N CYS A 9 10.28 4.73 23.66
CA CYS A 9 9.52 5.65 22.80
C CYS A 9 8.07 5.17 22.53
N TRP A 10 7.83 3.86 22.55
CA TRP A 10 6.55 3.27 22.14
C TRP A 10 5.51 3.14 23.26
N ASN A 11 5.90 3.36 24.52
CA ASN A 11 5.03 3.25 25.70
C ASN A 11 4.32 4.59 26.07
N ARG A 12 4.48 5.65 25.26
CA ARG A 12 3.87 6.99 25.47
C ARG A 12 2.74 7.33 24.49
N ARG A 13 1.95 6.35 24.03
CA ARG A 13 0.78 6.61 23.17
C ARG A 13 -0.29 7.53 23.81
N GLY A 14 -0.28 7.73 25.13
CA GLY A 14 -1.24 8.61 25.83
C GLY A 14 -0.81 10.06 26.05
N THR A 15 0.50 10.37 26.05
CA THR A 15 1.02 11.69 26.48
C THR A 15 1.81 12.44 25.41
N GLY A 16 2.25 11.77 24.33
CA GLY A 16 3.01 12.39 23.24
C GLY A 16 2.21 13.35 22.35
N LEU A 17 0.87 13.19 22.29
CA LEU A 17 -0.02 13.99 21.44
C LEU A 17 -0.12 15.47 21.86
N LEU A 18 0.05 15.76 23.16
CA LEU A 18 0.01 17.14 23.68
C LEU A 18 1.35 17.86 23.54
N THR A 19 2.47 17.15 23.68
CA THR A 19 3.81 17.75 23.54
C THR A 19 4.25 17.94 22.10
N ALA A 20 3.83 17.08 21.16
CA ALA A 20 4.11 17.26 19.74
C ALA A 20 3.48 18.54 19.17
N ASN A 21 2.30 18.93 19.66
CA ASN A 21 1.62 20.14 19.21
C ASN A 21 2.29 21.45 19.68
N LEU A 22 3.08 21.43 20.76
CA LEU A 22 3.76 22.62 21.28
C LEU A 22 5.12 22.88 20.62
N TYR A 23 5.77 21.85 20.06
CA TYR A 23 7.06 21.99 19.35
C TYR A 23 6.92 22.15 17.83
N MET A 24 5.73 21.90 17.25
CA MET A 24 5.44 22.20 15.84
C MET A 24 4.98 23.65 15.60
N GLY A 25 5.35 24.56 16.50
CA GLY A 25 5.24 25.98 16.28
C GLY A 25 6.27 26.46 15.26
N ASN A 26 5.79 26.84 14.07
CA ASN A 26 6.38 27.86 13.20
C ASN A 26 7.28 27.45 12.01
N HIS A 27 7.04 26.30 11.38
CA HIS A 27 7.43 26.10 9.97
C HIS A 27 6.20 25.79 9.11
N ARG A 28 5.53 26.84 8.64
CA ARG A 28 4.61 26.74 7.49
C ARG A 28 5.44 26.61 6.21
N THR A 29 6.00 25.43 5.96
CA THR A 29 6.36 25.07 4.59
C THR A 29 5.07 24.78 3.86
N THR A 30 4.78 25.55 2.80
CA THR A 30 3.66 25.39 1.86
C THR A 30 3.85 24.13 1.00
N ASN A 31 4.07 22.99 1.64
CA ASN A 31 4.25 21.71 0.96
C ASN A 31 2.87 21.08 0.76
N MET A 32 2.51 20.80 -0.49
CA MET A 32 1.29 20.06 -0.82
C MET A 32 1.29 18.72 -0.09
N SER A 33 0.12 18.30 0.41
CA SER A 33 0.04 17.01 1.12
C SER A 33 0.52 15.86 0.21
N PRO A 34 1.19 14.82 0.76
CA PRO A 34 1.66 13.69 -0.03
C PRO A 34 0.54 13.06 -0.87
N TRP A 35 -0.64 12.90 -0.25
CA TRP A 35 -1.84 12.43 -0.91
C TRP A 35 -2.25 13.30 -2.11
N THR A 36 -2.23 14.64 -1.95
CA THR A 36 -2.57 15.57 -3.04
C THR A 36 -1.59 15.43 -4.20
N VAL A 37 -0.29 15.34 -3.92
CA VAL A 37 0.74 15.17 -4.96
C VAL A 37 0.51 13.85 -5.71
N MET A 38 0.36 12.74 -4.98
CA MET A 38 0.12 11.42 -5.57
C MET A 38 -1.14 11.39 -6.42
N MET A 39 -2.27 11.89 -5.89
CA MET A 39 -3.54 11.91 -6.63
C MET A 39 -3.42 12.76 -7.90
N THR A 40 -2.76 13.91 -7.83
CA THR A 40 -2.51 14.77 -9.00
C THR A 40 -1.66 14.04 -10.03
N MET A 41 -0.59 13.36 -9.61
CA MET A 41 0.26 12.58 -10.50
C MET A 41 -0.50 11.42 -11.15
N ILE A 42 -1.31 10.68 -10.39
CA ILE A 42 -2.13 9.58 -10.93
C ILE A 42 -3.08 10.13 -12.00
N LEU A 43 -3.85 11.17 -11.69
CA LEU A 43 -4.82 11.75 -12.62
C LEU A 43 -4.15 12.33 -13.87
N PHE A 44 -2.98 12.93 -13.74
CA PHE A 44 -2.23 13.50 -14.87
C PHE A 44 -1.58 12.42 -15.75
N LEU A 45 -0.96 11.40 -15.15
CA LEU A 45 -0.25 10.34 -15.90
C LEU A 45 -1.21 9.35 -16.55
N THR A 46 -2.39 9.12 -15.97
CA THR A 46 -3.37 8.16 -16.50
C THR A 46 -3.73 8.39 -17.98
N PRO A 47 -4.16 9.59 -18.42
CA PRO A 47 -4.48 9.83 -19.83
C PRO A 47 -3.24 9.71 -20.73
N ILE A 48 -2.04 10.06 -20.22
CA ILE A 48 -0.78 9.95 -20.95
C ILE A 48 -0.47 8.47 -21.20
N ILE A 49 -0.48 7.64 -20.17
CA ILE A 49 -0.26 6.20 -20.27
C ILE A 49 -1.32 5.55 -21.17
N CYS A 50 -2.60 5.85 -20.96
CA CYS A 50 -3.66 5.31 -21.81
C CYS A 50 -3.44 5.69 -23.28
N SER A 51 -3.01 6.92 -23.55
CA SER A 51 -2.73 7.38 -24.91
C SER A 51 -1.52 6.69 -25.54
N ILE A 52 -0.43 6.52 -24.78
CA ILE A 52 0.82 5.87 -25.22
C ILE A 52 0.58 4.37 -25.50
N PHE A 53 -0.04 3.66 -24.56
CA PHE A 53 -0.25 2.22 -24.68
C PHE A 53 -1.35 1.83 -25.69
N SER A 54 -2.18 2.78 -26.12
CA SER A 54 -3.15 2.57 -27.19
C SER A 54 -2.71 3.19 -28.53
N LEU A 55 -1.43 3.58 -28.69
CA LEU A 55 -0.95 4.21 -29.93
C LEU A 55 -1.15 3.32 -31.17
N HIS A 56 -0.98 2.01 -31.00
CA HIS A 56 -1.05 1.01 -32.06
C HIS A 56 -2.48 0.50 -32.33
N ASP A 57 -3.41 0.74 -31.40
CA ASP A 57 -4.79 0.29 -31.50
C ASP A 57 -5.74 1.41 -31.07
N LYS A 58 -6.00 2.33 -32.02
CA LYS A 58 -6.82 3.51 -31.76
C LYS A 58 -8.32 3.23 -31.83
N ASP A 59 -8.71 2.16 -32.52
CA ASP A 59 -10.11 1.82 -32.77
C ASP A 59 -10.77 1.15 -31.56
N SER A 60 -9.99 0.53 -30.67
CA SER A 60 -10.47 -0.05 -29.41
C SER A 60 -10.80 1.00 -28.33
N ARG A 61 -10.28 2.22 -28.46
CA ARG A 61 -10.48 3.31 -27.49
C ARG A 61 -11.95 3.66 -27.34
N VAL A 62 -12.38 3.88 -26.10
CA VAL A 62 -13.74 4.37 -25.82
C VAL A 62 -13.93 5.73 -26.49
N LYS A 63 -14.95 5.80 -27.35
CA LYS A 63 -15.28 7.04 -28.06
C LYS A 63 -15.78 8.10 -27.08
N TYR A 64 -15.37 9.34 -27.30
CA TYR A 64 -15.83 10.46 -26.49
C TYR A 64 -17.37 10.53 -26.47
N GLY A 65 -17.95 10.76 -25.29
CA GLY A 65 -19.40 10.78 -25.07
C GLY A 65 -20.10 9.42 -25.01
N SER A 66 -19.41 8.31 -25.30
CA SER A 66 -20.01 6.96 -25.26
C SER A 66 -19.80 6.20 -23.93
N TRP A 67 -19.06 6.79 -23.00
CA TRP A 67 -18.62 6.17 -21.74
C TRP A 67 -19.74 5.50 -20.95
N LEU A 68 -20.86 6.20 -20.71
CA LEU A 68 -21.99 5.63 -19.95
C LEU A 68 -22.60 4.42 -20.66
N LYS A 69 -22.72 4.48 -21.99
CA LYS A 69 -23.23 3.37 -22.80
C LYS A 69 -22.28 2.18 -22.72
N THR A 70 -20.96 2.42 -22.78
CA THR A 70 -19.95 1.37 -22.66
C THR A 70 -19.94 0.74 -21.27
N ILE A 71 -20.00 1.55 -20.21
CA ILE A 71 -20.07 1.09 -18.81
C ILE A 71 -21.29 0.17 -18.61
N HIS A 72 -22.45 0.57 -19.11
CA HIS A 72 -23.65 -0.23 -18.98
C HIS A 72 -23.58 -1.50 -19.84
N LYS A 73 -23.14 -1.39 -21.11
CA LYS A 73 -23.04 -2.51 -22.05
C LYS A 73 -22.06 -3.57 -21.58
N GLN A 74 -20.88 -3.17 -21.12
CA GLN A 74 -19.82 -4.06 -20.64
C GLN A 74 -19.98 -4.43 -19.17
N ARG A 75 -20.99 -3.87 -18.49
CA ARG A 75 -21.28 -4.10 -17.07
C ARG A 75 -20.12 -3.75 -16.14
N TYR A 76 -19.39 -2.68 -16.44
CA TYR A 76 -18.27 -2.22 -15.61
C TYR A 76 -18.68 -1.83 -14.17
N TYR A 77 -19.97 -1.70 -13.90
CA TYR A 77 -20.50 -1.58 -12.54
C TYR A 77 -20.23 -2.82 -11.68
N LEU A 78 -20.10 -4.02 -12.26
CA LEU A 78 -19.72 -5.23 -11.54
C LEU A 78 -18.26 -5.18 -11.08
N HIS A 79 -17.37 -4.62 -11.91
CA HIS A 79 -15.98 -4.40 -11.52
C HIS A 79 -15.86 -3.38 -10.41
N ALA A 80 -16.59 -2.26 -10.53
CA ALA A 80 -16.67 -1.25 -9.47
C ALA A 80 -17.18 -1.87 -8.15
N MET A 81 -18.19 -2.73 -8.21
CA MET A 81 -18.67 -3.49 -7.05
C MET A 81 -17.58 -4.41 -6.48
N GLY A 82 -16.78 -5.06 -7.32
CA GLY A 82 -15.61 -5.83 -6.89
C GLY A 82 -14.61 -5.02 -6.07
N TYR A 83 -14.25 -3.82 -6.54
CA TYR A 83 -13.37 -2.93 -5.77
C TYR A 83 -14.02 -2.43 -4.46
N ILE A 84 -15.34 -2.20 -4.45
CA ILE A 84 -16.06 -1.86 -3.22
C ILE A 84 -16.00 -3.00 -2.21
N ILE A 85 -16.12 -4.25 -2.66
CA ILE A 85 -15.96 -5.44 -1.80
C ILE A 85 -14.54 -5.50 -1.22
N ILE A 86 -13.50 -5.26 -2.04
CA ILE A 86 -12.11 -5.21 -1.58
C ILE A 86 -11.92 -4.15 -0.48
N ILE A 87 -12.46 -2.94 -0.67
CA ILE A 87 -12.39 -1.88 0.34
C ILE A 87 -13.13 -2.31 1.61
N GLY A 88 -14.30 -2.95 1.48
CA GLY A 88 -15.05 -3.50 2.60
C GLY A 88 -14.28 -4.55 3.37
N TRP A 89 -13.63 -5.49 2.67
CA TRP A 89 -12.76 -6.49 3.28
C TRP A 89 -11.55 -5.89 3.96
N LYS A 90 -10.88 -4.91 3.34
CA LYS A 90 -9.77 -4.20 3.98
C LYS A 90 -10.20 -3.60 5.32
N ASN A 91 -11.30 -2.84 5.32
CA ASN A 91 -11.81 -2.20 6.53
C ASN A 91 -12.23 -3.23 7.59
N LEU A 92 -12.79 -4.37 7.17
CA LEU A 92 -13.12 -5.48 8.05
C LEU A 92 -11.85 -6.07 8.69
N THR A 93 -10.82 -6.33 7.88
CA THR A 93 -9.53 -6.84 8.37
C THR A 93 -8.92 -5.86 9.36
N ASP A 94 -8.79 -4.59 9.01
CA ASP A 94 -8.19 -3.56 9.89
C ASP A 94 -8.94 -3.46 11.23
N GLY A 95 -10.28 -3.53 11.22
CA GLY A 95 -11.09 -3.48 12.44
C GLY A 95 -11.06 -4.75 13.28
N LEU A 96 -10.82 -5.92 12.66
CA LEU A 96 -10.76 -7.21 13.34
C LEU A 96 -9.35 -7.62 13.75
N ASN A 97 -8.31 -7.01 13.17
CA ASN A 97 -6.93 -7.45 13.33
C ASN A 97 -6.52 -7.44 14.79
N GLU A 98 -6.65 -6.30 15.47
CA GLU A 98 -6.28 -6.14 16.88
C GLU A 98 -7.09 -7.09 17.82
N PRO A 99 -8.44 -7.14 17.77
CA PRO A 99 -9.22 -8.06 18.61
C PRO A 99 -8.91 -9.55 18.41
N ILE A 100 -8.59 -9.96 17.17
CA ILE A 100 -8.30 -11.37 16.86
C ILE A 100 -6.85 -11.70 17.23
N LYS A 101 -5.91 -10.77 17.00
CA LYS A 101 -4.49 -10.92 17.37
C LYS A 101 -4.32 -11.23 18.85
N GLU A 102 -5.03 -10.53 19.74
CA GLU A 102 -5.02 -10.81 21.18
C GLU A 102 -5.45 -12.24 21.55
N ARG A 103 -6.27 -12.88 20.70
CA ARG A 103 -6.84 -14.22 20.96
C ARG A 103 -6.07 -15.35 20.30
N VAL A 104 -5.55 -15.12 19.09
CA VAL A 104 -4.89 -16.16 18.26
C VAL A 104 -3.38 -16.20 18.49
N GLY A 105 -2.78 -15.10 18.95
CA GLY A 105 -1.34 -14.95 19.08
C GLY A 105 -0.67 -14.56 17.76
N HIS A 106 0.66 -14.64 17.72
CA HIS A 106 1.47 -14.30 16.55
C HIS A 106 2.31 -15.49 16.08
N TRP A 107 2.60 -15.53 14.78
CA TRP A 107 3.44 -16.57 14.15
C TRP A 107 4.86 -16.10 13.84
N THR A 108 5.20 -14.87 14.24
CA THR A 108 6.49 -14.22 13.98
C THR A 108 7.69 -15.09 14.38
N ASP A 109 7.65 -15.74 15.55
CA ASP A 109 8.70 -16.67 16.00
C ASP A 109 8.96 -17.83 15.02
N SER A 110 7.88 -18.43 14.50
CA SER A 110 7.97 -19.58 13.62
C SER A 110 8.54 -19.19 12.26
N ILE A 111 8.11 -18.04 11.73
CA ILE A 111 8.62 -17.50 10.46
C ILE A 111 10.08 -17.05 10.62
N HIS A 112 10.40 -16.32 11.69
CA HIS A 112 11.77 -15.92 11.98
C HIS A 112 12.69 -17.13 12.22
N GLY A 113 12.20 -18.21 12.84
CA GLY A 113 12.95 -19.46 12.96
C GLY A 113 13.30 -20.11 11.61
N LEU A 114 12.50 -19.87 10.57
CA LEU A 114 12.73 -20.37 9.20
C LEU A 114 13.62 -19.42 8.39
N GLU A 115 13.34 -18.12 8.42
CA GLU A 115 14.06 -17.10 7.64
C GLU A 115 15.39 -16.69 8.30
N GLY A 116 15.47 -16.78 9.62
CA GLY A 116 16.58 -16.27 10.43
C GLY A 116 16.80 -14.77 10.19
N ASN A 117 18.08 -14.39 10.11
CA ASN A 117 18.49 -13.00 9.86
C ASN A 117 18.74 -12.72 8.37
N ILE A 118 18.26 -13.57 7.45
CA ILE A 118 18.51 -13.36 6.01
C ILE A 118 17.96 -12.02 5.54
N VAL A 119 16.80 -11.59 6.06
CA VAL A 119 16.16 -10.32 5.73
C VAL A 119 17.05 -9.15 6.18
N HIS A 120 17.62 -9.22 7.40
CA HIS A 120 18.54 -8.21 7.91
C HIS A 120 19.86 -8.17 7.12
N TRP A 121 20.38 -9.34 6.72
CA TRP A 121 21.56 -9.41 5.86
C TRP A 121 21.31 -8.79 4.48
N ILE A 122 20.15 -9.04 3.86
CA ILE A 122 19.77 -8.38 2.60
C ILE A 122 19.69 -6.88 2.80
N GLN A 123 18.99 -6.41 3.84
CA GLN A 123 18.86 -4.97 4.12
C GLN A 123 20.24 -4.33 4.26
N SER A 124 21.07 -4.80 5.21
CA SER A 124 22.39 -4.24 5.47
C SER A 124 23.36 -4.32 4.27
N THR A 125 23.20 -5.30 3.38
CA THR A 125 24.04 -5.43 2.18
C THR A 125 23.68 -4.40 1.10
N PHE A 126 22.40 -4.09 0.94
CA PHE A 126 21.89 -3.20 -0.11
C PHE A 126 21.49 -1.81 0.39
N GLU A 127 21.63 -1.54 1.68
CA GLU A 127 21.25 -0.28 2.30
C GLU A 127 21.96 0.90 1.64
N ASN A 128 21.16 1.79 1.04
CA ASN A 128 21.64 2.98 0.37
C ASN A 128 20.52 4.01 0.30
N ASP A 129 20.79 5.25 0.72
CA ASP A 129 19.80 6.33 0.77
C ASP A 129 19.04 6.54 -0.55
N ALA A 130 19.75 6.51 -1.70
CA ALA A 130 19.15 6.71 -3.01
C ALA A 130 18.25 5.53 -3.41
N LEU A 131 18.70 4.30 -3.13
CA LEU A 131 17.90 3.10 -3.37
C LEU A 131 16.67 3.06 -2.47
N THR A 132 16.82 3.36 -1.18
CA THR A 132 15.72 3.43 -0.21
C THR A 132 14.67 4.45 -0.64
N SER A 133 15.10 5.65 -1.04
CA SER A 133 14.19 6.69 -1.54
C SER A 133 13.43 6.25 -2.79
N PHE A 134 14.11 5.60 -3.74
CA PHE A 134 13.49 5.06 -4.94
C PHE A 134 12.48 3.94 -4.63
N LEU A 135 12.84 2.99 -3.76
CA LEU A 135 11.96 1.88 -3.37
C LEU A 135 10.74 2.39 -2.60
N ASN A 136 10.90 3.38 -1.72
CA ASN A 136 9.80 4.06 -1.05
C ASN A 136 8.83 4.71 -2.05
N PHE A 137 9.36 5.41 -3.06
CA PHE A 137 8.55 5.96 -4.14
C PHE A 137 7.86 4.87 -4.97
N HIS A 138 8.57 3.80 -5.31
CA HIS A 138 8.01 2.68 -6.06
C HIS A 138 6.84 2.03 -5.31
N TYR A 139 7.04 1.71 -4.04
CA TYR A 139 6.04 1.07 -3.20
C TYR A 139 4.82 1.96 -2.98
N LEU A 140 5.03 3.24 -2.69
CA LEU A 140 3.93 4.16 -2.42
C LEU A 140 3.17 4.54 -3.69
N PHE A 141 3.90 4.95 -4.73
CA PHE A 141 3.30 5.56 -5.92
C PHE A 141 3.14 4.56 -7.05
N VAL A 142 4.22 3.91 -7.48
CA VAL A 142 4.22 3.09 -8.70
C VAL A 142 3.30 1.89 -8.53
N TYR A 143 3.33 1.21 -7.39
CA TYR A 143 2.47 0.06 -7.12
C TYR A 143 0.97 0.43 -7.18
N LEU A 144 0.54 1.43 -6.40
CA LEU A 144 -0.85 1.91 -6.42
C LEU A 144 -1.26 2.40 -7.80
N PHE A 145 -0.36 3.10 -8.50
CA PHE A 145 -0.59 3.57 -9.85
C PHE A 145 -0.78 2.42 -10.84
N LEU A 146 0.01 1.34 -10.76
CA LEU A 146 -0.10 0.19 -11.64
C LEU A 146 -1.43 -0.55 -11.46
N ILE A 147 -1.86 -0.78 -10.22
CA ILE A 147 -3.17 -1.42 -9.93
C ILE A 147 -4.32 -0.60 -10.55
N TYR A 148 -4.27 0.72 -10.36
CA TYR A 148 -5.27 1.63 -10.88
C TYR A 148 -5.24 1.74 -12.41
N VAL A 149 -4.08 2.06 -12.98
CA VAL A 149 -3.95 2.39 -14.41
C VAL A 149 -4.19 1.17 -15.29
N THR A 150 -3.84 -0.04 -14.86
CA THR A 150 -4.09 -1.27 -15.64
C THR A 150 -5.59 -1.51 -15.83
N THR A 151 -6.36 -1.39 -14.75
CA THR A 151 -7.82 -1.54 -14.76
C THR A 151 -8.47 -0.45 -15.63
N VAL A 152 -8.04 0.80 -15.44
CA VAL A 152 -8.54 1.93 -16.23
C VAL A 152 -8.19 1.79 -17.70
N TYR A 153 -6.97 1.32 -18.01
CA TYR A 153 -6.51 1.11 -19.37
C TYR A 153 -7.36 0.07 -20.11
N PHE A 154 -7.61 -1.11 -19.52
CA PHE A 154 -8.45 -2.13 -20.16
C PHE A 154 -9.91 -1.68 -20.30
N ALA A 155 -10.43 -0.93 -19.32
CA ALA A 155 -11.74 -0.30 -19.46
C ALA A 155 -11.76 0.77 -20.58
N TYR A 156 -10.66 1.51 -20.75
CA TYR A 156 -10.50 2.53 -21.79
C TYR A 156 -10.36 1.95 -23.20
N THR A 157 -9.73 0.78 -23.37
CA THR A 157 -9.66 0.05 -24.65
C THR A 157 -10.87 -0.86 -24.87
N SER A 158 -11.91 -0.76 -24.02
CA SER A 158 -13.11 -1.60 -24.07
C SER A 158 -12.83 -3.11 -24.03
N ASP A 159 -11.67 -3.52 -23.49
CA ASP A 159 -11.28 -4.91 -23.32
C ASP A 159 -11.88 -5.46 -22.02
N ARG A 160 -13.11 -5.96 -22.14
CA ARG A 160 -13.84 -6.49 -20.98
C ARG A 160 -13.15 -7.72 -20.39
N ASP A 161 -12.64 -8.62 -21.21
CA ASP A 161 -12.08 -9.89 -20.72
C ASP A 161 -10.83 -9.64 -19.86
N MET A 162 -9.97 -8.69 -20.26
CA MET A 162 -8.83 -8.31 -19.43
C MET A 162 -9.25 -7.53 -18.17
N THR A 163 -10.27 -6.68 -18.28
CA THR A 163 -10.83 -5.99 -17.10
C THR A 163 -11.40 -6.98 -16.08
N ASP A 164 -12.13 -8.01 -16.55
CA ASP A 164 -12.66 -9.12 -15.74
C ASP A 164 -11.51 -9.85 -15.04
N LYS A 165 -10.48 -10.26 -15.78
CA LYS A 165 -9.31 -10.98 -15.22
C LYS A 165 -8.58 -10.19 -14.15
N VAL A 166 -8.29 -8.92 -14.41
CA VAL A 166 -7.58 -8.05 -13.45
C VAL A 166 -8.41 -7.88 -12.18
N THR A 167 -9.70 -7.60 -12.31
CA THR A 167 -10.57 -7.37 -11.14
C THR A 167 -10.79 -8.66 -10.34
N LEU A 168 -11.03 -9.79 -11.01
CA LEU A 168 -11.17 -11.08 -10.34
C LEU A 168 -9.86 -11.54 -9.69
N ASN A 169 -8.71 -11.25 -10.29
CA ASN A 169 -7.42 -11.53 -9.69
C ASN A 169 -7.25 -10.78 -8.37
N TYR A 170 -7.54 -9.48 -8.33
CA TYR A 170 -7.48 -8.71 -7.09
C TYR A 170 -8.50 -9.21 -6.05
N LEU A 171 -9.73 -9.53 -6.48
CA LEU A 171 -10.73 -10.12 -5.58
C LEU A 171 -10.26 -11.44 -4.98
N LEU A 172 -9.69 -12.33 -5.79
CA LEU A 172 -9.19 -13.63 -5.35
C LEU A 172 -8.02 -13.47 -4.37
N ILE A 173 -7.06 -12.61 -4.71
CA ILE A 173 -5.91 -12.31 -3.85
C ILE A 173 -6.40 -11.81 -2.48
N TYR A 174 -7.34 -10.86 -2.44
CA TYR A 174 -7.89 -10.37 -1.17
C TYR A 174 -8.72 -11.43 -0.44
N ALA A 175 -9.50 -12.25 -1.16
CA ALA A 175 -10.28 -13.32 -0.55
C ALA A 175 -9.39 -14.35 0.17
N ILE A 176 -8.17 -14.57 -0.31
CA ILE A 176 -7.17 -15.45 0.32
C ILE A 176 -6.38 -14.72 1.40
N ALA A 177 -6.00 -13.46 1.18
CA ALA A 177 -5.18 -12.70 2.11
C ALA A 177 -5.92 -12.33 3.41
N VAL A 178 -7.21 -11.97 3.33
CA VAL A 178 -8.02 -11.60 4.50
C VAL A 178 -7.99 -12.67 5.60
N PRO A 179 -8.36 -13.95 5.33
CA PRO A 179 -8.28 -14.97 6.37
C PRO A 179 -6.83 -15.22 6.82
N TYR A 180 -5.85 -15.13 5.90
CA TYR A 180 -4.45 -15.31 6.28
C TYR A 180 -4.01 -14.24 7.30
N TYR A 181 -4.25 -12.96 7.03
CA TYR A 181 -3.90 -11.87 7.93
C TYR A 181 -4.60 -11.94 9.28
N LEU A 182 -5.86 -12.36 9.30
CA LEU A 182 -6.60 -12.50 10.55
C LEU A 182 -6.13 -13.68 11.43
N PHE A 183 -5.68 -14.79 10.85
CA PHE A 183 -5.36 -16.02 11.60
C PHE A 183 -3.86 -16.34 11.70
N PHE A 184 -3.05 -15.80 10.79
CA PHE A 184 -1.60 -16.00 10.69
C PHE A 184 -0.88 -14.65 10.74
N ASN A 185 -1.09 -13.91 11.83
CA ASN A 185 -0.46 -12.61 12.06
C ASN A 185 1.06 -12.77 12.16
N VAL A 186 1.79 -12.03 11.31
CA VAL A 186 3.24 -11.98 11.29
C VAL A 186 3.65 -10.51 11.30
N GLU A 187 4.38 -10.13 12.34
CA GLU A 187 4.79 -8.74 12.51
C GLU A 187 5.82 -8.31 11.48
N VAL A 188 5.87 -7.01 11.20
CA VAL A 188 6.94 -6.43 10.37
C VAL A 188 8.29 -6.77 10.98
N THR A 189 9.23 -7.09 10.11
CA THR A 189 10.51 -7.64 10.52
C THR A 189 11.27 -6.67 11.44
N SER A 190 11.10 -5.35 11.27
CA SER A 190 11.74 -4.31 12.10
C SER A 190 11.22 -4.22 13.54
N SER A 191 10.04 -4.78 13.86
CA SER A 191 9.59 -4.90 15.25
C SER A 191 10.22 -6.07 15.99
N TRP A 192 10.76 -7.04 15.25
CA TRP A 192 11.21 -8.33 15.79
C TRP A 192 12.72 -8.55 15.75
N ILE A 193 13.39 -8.22 14.64
CA ILE A 193 14.84 -8.48 14.46
C ILE A 193 15.65 -7.32 15.05
N PRO A 194 16.50 -7.55 16.08
CA PRO A 194 17.31 -6.50 16.67
C PRO A 194 18.29 -5.87 15.67
N GLY A 195 18.35 -4.54 15.61
CA GLY A 195 19.28 -3.80 14.76
C GLY A 195 18.85 -3.66 13.30
N MET A 196 17.57 -3.93 13.00
CA MET A 196 17.01 -3.70 11.67
C MET A 196 16.20 -2.41 11.63
N ASP A 197 16.52 -1.56 10.66
CA ASP A 197 15.86 -0.27 10.49
C ASP A 197 14.53 -0.38 9.73
N ALA A 198 13.56 0.42 10.16
CA ALA A 198 12.26 0.53 9.53
C ALA A 198 12.30 1.51 8.33
N LEU A 199 13.10 1.19 7.30
CA LEU A 199 13.45 2.11 6.19
C LEU A 199 12.23 2.73 5.48
N LEU A 200 11.11 2.01 5.41
CA LEU A 200 9.85 2.49 4.82
C LEU A 200 9.22 3.66 5.61
N TYR A 201 9.55 3.77 6.91
CA TYR A 201 8.95 4.70 7.87
C TYR A 201 9.88 5.87 8.24
N HIS A 202 11.12 5.88 7.75
CA HIS A 202 12.16 6.84 8.15
C HIS A 202 12.02 8.24 7.51
N ASP A 203 11.41 8.35 6.32
CA ASP A 203 11.32 9.63 5.60
C ASP A 203 9.99 10.37 5.82
N GLY A 204 10.10 11.58 6.38
CA GLY A 204 8.99 12.38 6.93
C GLY A 204 7.86 12.72 5.96
N TRP A 205 8.11 12.74 4.64
CA TRP A 205 7.05 13.03 3.66
C TRP A 205 6.11 11.83 3.45
N TYR A 206 6.60 10.60 3.60
CA TYR A 206 5.82 9.38 3.37
C TYR A 206 5.43 8.67 4.66
N SER A 207 6.17 8.90 5.74
CA SER A 207 5.93 8.29 7.05
C SER A 207 4.51 8.51 7.58
N THR A 208 3.94 9.70 7.35
CA THR A 208 2.55 10.01 7.77
C THR A 208 1.52 9.19 7.00
N PHE A 209 1.77 8.88 5.73
CA PHE A 209 0.88 8.04 4.93
C PHE A 209 0.93 6.59 5.42
N TYR A 210 2.13 6.04 5.62
CA TYR A 210 2.29 4.66 6.11
C TYR A 210 1.71 4.48 7.51
N ALA A 211 2.02 5.39 8.45
CA ALA A 211 1.54 5.32 9.82
C ALA A 211 0.01 5.40 9.95
N THR A 212 -0.70 5.83 8.92
CA THR A 212 -2.18 5.94 8.93
C THR A 212 -2.88 4.81 8.17
N HIS A 213 -2.17 4.03 7.34
CA HIS A 213 -2.77 3.05 6.44
C HIS A 213 -2.21 1.62 6.58
N ASP A 214 -1.08 1.45 7.27
CA ASP A 214 -0.44 0.15 7.49
C ASP A 214 -0.64 -0.35 8.94
N PRO A 215 -1.25 -1.53 9.14
CA PRO A 215 -1.43 -2.12 10.47
C PRO A 215 -0.15 -2.75 11.06
N LEU A 216 0.97 -2.80 10.31
CA LEU A 216 2.31 -3.26 10.75
C LEU A 216 2.43 -4.75 11.12
N ASP A 217 1.41 -5.56 10.83
CA ASP A 217 1.33 -6.94 11.27
C ASP A 217 0.76 -7.91 10.23
N ASN A 218 0.77 -7.46 8.97
CA ASN A 218 0.36 -8.20 7.77
C ASN A 218 1.56 -8.49 6.87
N ALA A 219 2.69 -8.89 7.46
CA ALA A 219 3.95 -9.06 6.71
C ALA A 219 3.92 -10.27 5.75
N VAL A 220 3.10 -11.29 6.05
CA VAL A 220 3.01 -12.53 5.26
C VAL A 220 1.54 -12.88 4.99
N PRO A 221 1.16 -13.28 3.76
CA PRO A 221 1.94 -13.18 2.53
C PRO A 221 2.05 -11.73 2.05
N SER A 222 3.09 -11.41 1.29
CA SER A 222 3.19 -10.10 0.63
C SER A 222 2.21 -10.01 -0.53
N LEU A 223 1.29 -9.04 -0.50
CA LEU A 223 0.39 -8.72 -1.61
C LEU A 223 1.07 -8.02 -2.81
N HIS A 224 2.37 -7.74 -2.69
CA HIS A 224 3.13 -7.00 -3.68
C HIS A 224 3.86 -7.92 -4.68
N VAL A 225 3.99 -9.21 -4.36
CA VAL A 225 4.66 -10.25 -5.18
C VAL A 225 3.62 -10.96 -6.05
#